data_AF-A0AA39UE87-F1
#
_entry.id   AF-A0AA39UE87-F1
#
_cell.length_a   1.000
_cell.length_b   1.000
_cell.length_c   1.000
_cell.angle_alpha   90.00
_cell.angle_beta   90.00
_cell.angle_gamma   90.00
#
_symmetry.space_group_name_H-M   'P 1'
#
loop_
_entity.id
_entity.type
_entity.pdbx_description
1 polymer ?
#
loop_
_entity_poly.entity_id
_entity_poly.type
_entity_poly.pdbx_seq_one_letter_code
_entity_poly.pdbx_strand_id
1 'polypeptide(L)'
;MYVPFISQRARKVFRRKGGGKGGSSGGGKSSGSSGSTSSGSTRSQSVSSSGSSKQATSYGNGGGLVSTIPSGQLFAGRQQGGGTRDQVMGTRTYGSGYPGNPSRGVAGLGFPFYYWPLAWGGIGLGSAAYLHNNEYGRPDNSSRPGGVMTYATFPAISGNATFHVVADNDTVASLITDVTSNCSSVINTSSTSSAPISFNDSDSSSPKPEQSVQYYRASSVALTVDGYNNTGALQNDTADTPIPSWVDTNALNCLNSTIDVAVPLVDGVAQRWMVPNIGLVALFWVFYHLSSFF
;
A
#
# COMPACT_ATOMS: atom_id res chain seq x y z
N MET A 1 -12.42 56.43 -7.22
CA MET A 1 -11.49 56.76 -8.32
C MET A 1 -10.24 57.35 -7.70
N TYR A 2 -9.06 56.79 -7.97
CA TYR A 2 -7.80 57.18 -7.32
C TYR A 2 -7.10 58.26 -8.14
N VAL A 3 -6.72 59.38 -7.50
CA VAL A 3 -6.02 60.50 -8.13
C VAL A 3 -4.59 60.55 -7.58
N PRO A 4 -3.56 60.20 -8.38
CA PRO A 4 -2.18 60.34 -7.95
C PRO A 4 -1.78 61.83 -7.84
N PHE A 5 -0.70 62.11 -7.10
CA PHE A 5 -0.01 63.42 -6.91
C PHE A 5 -0.40 64.37 -5.75
N ILE A 6 -1.41 64.13 -4.90
CA ILE A 6 -1.78 65.09 -3.82
C ILE A 6 -1.67 64.52 -2.38
N SER A 7 -0.93 63.43 -2.14
CA SER A 7 -0.55 63.10 -0.75
C SER A 7 0.80 62.37 -0.63
N GLN A 8 1.77 63.06 -0.04
CA GLN A 8 2.93 62.46 0.61
C GLN A 8 2.86 62.76 2.10
N ARG A 9 3.17 61.79 2.98
CA ARG A 9 3.67 62.13 4.32
C ARG A 9 4.79 61.20 4.81
N ALA A 10 5.91 61.85 5.14
CA ALA A 10 6.87 61.50 6.17
C ALA A 10 7.59 60.13 6.10
N ARG A 11 8.70 60.11 5.35
CA ARG A 11 9.85 59.24 5.69
C ARG A 11 10.41 59.65 7.07
N LYS A 12 10.81 58.70 7.91
CA LYS A 12 11.76 58.94 9.03
C LYS A 12 13.16 58.42 8.67
N VAL A 13 14.17 59.19 9.08
CA VAL A 13 15.56 59.23 8.59
C VAL A 13 16.43 59.77 9.73
N PHE A 14 17.67 59.34 9.99
CA PHE A 14 18.50 58.21 9.55
C PHE A 14 19.48 57.89 10.69
N ARG A 15 20.03 56.67 10.79
CA ARG A 15 21.45 56.51 11.20
C ARG A 15 22.19 55.49 10.33
N ARG A 16 23.38 55.89 9.89
CA ARG A 16 24.30 55.15 9.02
C ARG A 16 25.46 54.55 9.84
N LYS A 17 26.06 53.51 9.23
CA LYS A 17 27.50 53.31 9.00
C LYS A 17 28.14 52.13 9.75
N GLY A 18 28.60 51.16 8.96
CA GLY A 18 29.48 50.05 9.33
C GLY A 18 29.67 49.20 8.07
N GLY A 19 30.89 49.05 7.57
CA GLY A 19 31.20 48.24 6.39
C GLY A 19 32.14 47.10 6.78
N GLY A 20 32.11 46.00 6.01
CA GLY A 20 33.00 44.86 6.21
C GLY A 20 32.84 43.84 5.09
N LYS A 21 33.97 43.39 4.52
CA LYS A 21 34.04 42.22 3.63
C LYS A 21 34.03 40.95 4.48
N GLY A 22 33.44 39.88 3.97
CA GLY A 22 33.50 38.53 4.55
C GLY A 22 32.68 37.58 3.69
N GLY A 23 33.17 36.36 3.45
CA GLY A 23 32.55 35.41 2.52
C GLY A 23 32.17 34.07 3.15
N SER A 24 31.70 33.19 2.26
CA SER A 24 31.52 31.74 2.43
C SER A 24 30.29 31.22 3.20
N SER A 25 29.62 30.26 2.52
CA SER A 25 29.01 29.02 3.03
C SER A 25 28.08 29.05 4.26
N GLY A 26 26.85 28.56 4.07
CA GLY A 26 25.99 28.08 5.15
C GLY A 26 24.58 27.74 4.66
N GLY A 27 24.25 26.45 4.54
CA GLY A 27 22.96 26.01 4.03
C GLY A 27 21.79 26.36 4.97
N GLY A 28 20.72 26.94 4.41
CA GLY A 28 19.51 27.21 5.16
C GLY A 28 18.77 25.93 5.55
N LYS A 29 18.77 25.59 6.83
CA LYS A 29 17.85 24.59 7.38
C LYS A 29 16.52 25.27 7.71
N SER A 30 15.50 25.04 6.89
CA SER A 30 14.12 25.39 7.19
C SER A 30 13.61 24.48 8.31
N SER A 31 13.50 25.03 9.53
CA SER A 31 12.90 24.34 10.67
C SER A 31 11.37 24.28 10.52
N GLY A 32 10.90 23.30 9.74
CA GLY A 32 9.48 22.94 9.70
C GLY A 32 9.07 22.25 10.99
N SER A 33 8.05 22.79 11.66
CA SER A 33 7.49 22.21 12.87
C SER A 33 6.90 20.81 12.58
N SER A 34 7.31 19.80 13.34
CA SER A 34 6.65 18.49 13.37
C SER A 34 5.99 18.31 14.73
N GLY A 35 4.65 18.38 14.74
CA GLY A 35 3.87 17.93 15.89
C GLY A 35 4.07 16.43 16.08
N SER A 36 4.34 16.01 17.31
CA SER A 36 4.53 14.60 17.66
C SER A 36 3.21 13.82 17.57
N THR A 37 2.90 13.31 16.38
CA THR A 37 1.89 12.26 16.18
C THR A 37 2.63 10.95 15.96
N SER A 38 2.49 10.00 16.88
CA SER A 38 3.06 8.66 16.79
C SER A 38 2.52 7.96 15.55
N SER A 39 3.33 7.91 14.50
CA SER A 39 2.96 7.45 13.16
C SER A 39 3.95 6.37 12.71
N GLY A 40 3.42 5.33 12.05
CA GLY A 40 4.22 4.21 11.56
C GLY A 40 5.35 4.70 10.66
N SER A 41 6.59 4.32 10.98
CA SER A 41 7.73 4.73 10.17
C SER A 41 7.65 4.08 8.78
N THR A 42 7.86 4.84 7.71
CA THR A 42 7.96 4.32 6.34
C THR A 42 9.04 3.24 6.25
N ARG A 43 8.65 2.02 5.87
CA ARG A 43 9.56 0.87 5.74
C ARG A 43 9.51 0.34 4.32
N SER A 44 10.68 0.04 3.76
CA SER A 44 10.81 -0.44 2.39
C SER A 44 11.49 -1.82 2.37
N GLN A 45 10.92 -2.75 1.63
CA GLN A 45 11.37 -4.14 1.48
C GLN A 45 11.53 -4.52 0.00
N SER A 46 12.47 -5.42 -0.32
CA SER A 46 12.73 -5.88 -1.68
C SER A 46 11.91 -7.14 -1.96
N VAL A 47 10.92 -7.05 -2.84
CA VAL A 47 10.11 -8.20 -3.28
C VAL A 47 10.56 -8.70 -4.65
N SER A 48 10.66 -10.01 -4.81
CA SER A 48 10.91 -10.66 -6.09
C SER A 48 9.62 -10.72 -6.92
N SER A 49 9.65 -10.23 -8.15
CA SER A 49 8.53 -10.29 -9.08
C SER A 49 9.04 -10.36 -10.52
N SER A 50 8.59 -11.39 -11.25
CA SER A 50 8.92 -11.61 -12.66
C SER A 50 10.43 -11.61 -12.97
N GLY A 51 11.22 -12.27 -12.12
CA GLY A 51 12.69 -12.34 -12.26
C GLY A 51 13.44 -11.06 -11.90
N SER A 52 12.76 -10.06 -11.35
CA SER A 52 13.35 -8.78 -10.91
C SER A 52 13.08 -8.51 -9.43
N SER A 53 14.00 -7.83 -8.75
CA SER A 53 13.71 -7.22 -7.43
C SER A 53 12.99 -5.88 -7.64
N LYS A 54 11.98 -5.61 -6.82
CA LYS A 54 11.21 -4.36 -6.78
C LYS A 54 11.14 -3.86 -5.35
N GLN A 55 11.29 -2.56 -5.15
CA GLN A 55 11.11 -1.93 -3.85
C GLN A 55 9.61 -1.77 -3.57
N ALA A 56 9.12 -2.37 -2.48
CA ALA A 56 7.80 -2.11 -1.93
C ALA A 56 7.90 -1.33 -0.61
N THR A 57 7.03 -0.35 -0.41
CA THR A 57 7.12 0.61 0.70
C THR A 57 5.78 0.74 1.43
N SER A 58 5.79 0.63 2.76
CA SER A 58 4.61 0.95 3.59
C SER A 58 4.32 2.45 3.53
N TYR A 59 3.05 2.84 3.48
CA TYR A 59 2.63 4.23 3.24
C TYR A 59 3.06 4.82 1.88
N GLY A 60 3.66 4.02 0.98
CA GLY A 60 3.96 4.43 -0.40
C GLY A 60 2.70 4.58 -1.25
N ASN A 61 2.74 5.41 -2.29
CA ASN A 61 1.58 5.65 -3.17
C ASN A 61 1.31 4.50 -4.15
N GLY A 62 2.23 3.55 -4.31
CA GLY A 62 2.18 2.55 -5.37
C GLY A 62 2.43 3.17 -6.75
N GLY A 63 1.75 2.67 -7.79
CA GLY A 63 1.86 3.20 -9.15
C GLY A 63 3.09 2.73 -9.92
N GLY A 64 3.73 1.62 -9.52
CA GLY A 64 4.82 0.98 -10.27
C GLY A 64 4.45 0.74 -11.74
N LEU A 65 5.40 0.89 -12.66
CA LEU A 65 5.17 0.80 -14.11
C LEU A 65 4.35 -0.44 -14.51
N VAL A 66 3.29 -0.25 -15.31
CA VAL A 66 2.57 -1.37 -15.92
C VAL A 66 3.50 -2.09 -16.89
N SER A 67 3.63 -3.40 -16.74
CA SER A 67 4.49 -4.25 -17.57
C SER A 67 3.84 -5.61 -17.83
N THR A 68 4.17 -6.22 -18.97
CA THR A 68 3.84 -7.62 -19.25
C THR A 68 4.88 -8.53 -18.63
N ILE A 69 4.45 -9.61 -17.98
CA ILE A 69 5.35 -10.61 -17.40
C ILE A 69 6.10 -11.32 -18.55
N PRO A 70 7.45 -11.35 -18.54
CA PRO A 70 8.24 -11.97 -19.61
C PRO A 70 7.98 -13.46 -19.80
N SER A 71 8.27 -13.97 -20.99
CA SER A 71 8.32 -15.41 -21.25
C SER A 71 9.33 -16.12 -20.34
N GLY A 72 9.03 -17.36 -19.93
CA GLY A 72 9.84 -18.13 -18.99
C GLY A 72 9.64 -17.76 -17.51
N GLN A 73 8.79 -16.79 -17.19
CA GLN A 73 8.36 -16.49 -15.82
C GLN A 73 6.97 -17.09 -15.51
N LEU A 74 6.67 -17.30 -14.23
CA LEU A 74 5.32 -17.66 -13.80
C LEU A 74 4.33 -16.56 -14.21
N PHE A 75 3.19 -16.94 -14.80
CA PHE A 75 2.17 -16.04 -15.34
C PHE A 75 2.64 -15.17 -16.53
N ALA A 76 3.61 -15.65 -17.31
CA ALA A 76 4.03 -15.04 -18.57
C ALA A 76 2.85 -14.55 -19.44
N GLY A 77 2.99 -13.35 -20.00
CA GLY A 77 1.96 -12.71 -20.82
C GLY A 77 0.90 -11.91 -20.05
N ARG A 78 0.83 -12.00 -18.72
CA ARG A 78 -0.09 -11.17 -17.91
C ARG A 78 0.46 -9.79 -17.62
N GLN A 79 -0.44 -8.85 -17.34
CA GLN A 79 -0.08 -7.52 -16.87
C GLN A 79 0.19 -7.49 -15.36
N GLN A 80 1.19 -6.71 -14.95
CA GLN A 80 1.50 -6.40 -13.55
C GLN A 80 1.86 -4.93 -13.37
N GLY A 81 1.65 -4.39 -12.17
CA GLY A 81 1.86 -2.97 -11.86
C GLY A 81 0.67 -2.07 -12.24
N GLY A 82 0.82 -0.77 -11.97
CA GLY A 82 -0.18 0.29 -12.21
C GLY A 82 -1.07 0.61 -11.01
N GLY A 83 -1.23 -0.32 -10.06
CA GLY A 83 -2.10 -0.15 -8.90
C GLY A 83 -1.61 0.93 -7.93
N THR A 84 -2.47 1.88 -7.58
CA THR A 84 -2.19 2.98 -6.64
C THR A 84 -2.83 2.75 -5.27
N ARG A 85 -2.41 3.54 -4.27
CA ARG A 85 -2.98 3.52 -2.91
C ARG A 85 -4.50 3.60 -2.89
N ASP A 86 -5.09 4.48 -3.70
CA ASP A 86 -6.55 4.70 -3.80
C ASP A 86 -7.33 3.48 -4.32
N GLN A 87 -6.64 2.44 -4.78
CA GLN A 87 -7.19 1.20 -5.33
C GLN A 87 -6.91 0.00 -4.42
N VAL A 88 -6.31 0.21 -3.24
CA VAL A 88 -5.98 -0.86 -2.30
C VAL A 88 -7.23 -1.50 -1.71
N MET A 89 -8.21 -0.72 -1.28
CA MET A 89 -9.49 -1.23 -0.75
C MET A 89 -10.26 -2.04 -1.81
N GLY A 90 -10.53 -3.30 -1.48
CA GLY A 90 -11.50 -4.15 -2.18
C GLY A 90 -12.86 -4.16 -1.48
N THR A 91 -13.49 -5.32 -1.45
CA THR A 91 -14.74 -5.60 -0.71
C THR A 91 -14.57 -6.90 0.10
N ARG A 92 -15.66 -7.45 0.63
CA ARG A 92 -15.71 -8.79 1.25
C ARG A 92 -15.63 -9.94 0.24
N THR A 93 -15.76 -9.65 -1.04
CA THR A 93 -15.71 -10.64 -2.11
C THR A 93 -14.27 -10.86 -2.58
N TYR A 94 -13.79 -12.10 -2.58
CA TYR A 94 -12.52 -12.46 -3.23
C TYR A 94 -12.59 -12.19 -4.74
N GLY A 95 -11.56 -11.60 -5.33
CA GLY A 95 -11.60 -11.01 -6.68
C GLY A 95 -11.83 -9.50 -6.71
N SER A 96 -12.12 -8.89 -5.56
CA SER A 96 -12.22 -7.42 -5.43
C SER A 96 -10.86 -6.73 -5.28
N GLY A 97 -10.86 -5.40 -5.36
CA GLY A 97 -9.65 -4.56 -5.33
C GLY A 97 -8.89 -4.52 -6.66
N TYR A 98 -9.52 -4.97 -7.76
CA TYR A 98 -8.98 -4.90 -9.11
C TYR A 98 -9.42 -3.60 -9.82
N PRO A 99 -8.49 -2.72 -10.25
CA PRO A 99 -8.84 -1.47 -10.92
C PRO A 99 -9.67 -1.69 -12.18
N GLY A 100 -10.89 -1.14 -12.21
CA GLY A 100 -11.78 -1.17 -13.38
C GLY A 100 -12.36 -2.54 -13.75
N ASN A 101 -12.17 -3.58 -12.93
CA ASN A 101 -12.69 -4.93 -13.23
C ASN A 101 -13.37 -5.55 -11.99
N PRO A 102 -14.71 -5.42 -11.86
CA PRO A 102 -15.46 -6.10 -10.81
C PRO A 102 -15.56 -7.60 -11.15
N SER A 103 -14.84 -8.43 -10.39
CA SER A 103 -14.81 -9.89 -10.57
C SER A 103 -15.10 -10.61 -9.26
N ARG A 104 -15.80 -11.76 -9.35
CA ARG A 104 -15.88 -12.75 -8.28
C ARG A 104 -14.86 -13.84 -8.59
N GLY A 105 -13.81 -13.91 -7.77
CA GLY A 105 -12.60 -14.66 -8.07
C GLY A 105 -11.61 -13.91 -8.95
N VAL A 106 -10.42 -14.50 -9.06
CA VAL A 106 -9.23 -13.87 -9.64
C VAL A 106 -8.73 -14.55 -10.92
N ALA A 107 -9.38 -15.62 -11.37
CA ALA A 107 -8.89 -16.47 -12.45
C ALA A 107 -8.55 -15.68 -13.72
N GLY A 108 -7.34 -15.88 -14.26
CA GLY A 108 -6.85 -15.19 -15.45
C GLY A 108 -6.47 -13.71 -15.24
N LEU A 109 -6.73 -13.10 -14.08
CA LEU A 109 -6.43 -11.69 -13.85
C LEU A 109 -4.93 -11.42 -13.71
N GLY A 110 -4.56 -10.15 -13.95
CA GLY A 110 -3.20 -9.65 -13.74
C GLY A 110 -2.87 -9.37 -12.27
N PHE A 111 -1.78 -8.62 -12.06
CA PHE A 111 -1.24 -8.31 -10.74
C PHE A 111 -1.02 -6.79 -10.61
N PRO A 112 -2.08 -5.98 -10.45
CA PRO A 112 -1.96 -4.51 -10.44
C PRO A 112 -0.98 -3.99 -9.39
N PHE A 113 -0.77 -4.74 -8.30
CA PHE A 113 0.18 -4.43 -7.23
C PHE A 113 1.43 -5.30 -7.21
N TYR A 114 1.70 -6.08 -8.27
CA TYR A 114 2.74 -7.12 -8.39
C TYR A 114 2.57 -8.37 -7.53
N TYR A 115 1.92 -8.28 -6.37
CA TYR A 115 1.60 -9.42 -5.50
C TYR A 115 0.53 -10.32 -6.11
N TRP A 116 0.61 -11.62 -5.83
CA TRP A 116 -0.37 -12.60 -6.28
C TRP A 116 -1.55 -12.69 -5.30
N PRO A 117 -2.76 -13.02 -5.76
CA PRO A 117 -3.88 -13.35 -4.89
C PRO A 117 -3.56 -14.43 -3.86
N LEU A 118 -4.22 -14.35 -2.71
CA LEU A 118 -4.20 -15.42 -1.71
C LEU A 118 -4.74 -16.71 -2.34
N ALA A 119 -4.07 -17.84 -2.15
CA ALA A 119 -4.65 -19.15 -2.45
C ALA A 119 -5.12 -19.78 -1.15
N TRP A 120 -6.43 -19.88 -0.97
CA TRP A 120 -7.04 -20.45 0.24
C TRP A 120 -6.93 -21.98 0.34
N GLY A 121 -6.22 -22.63 -0.61
CA GLY A 121 -6.06 -24.07 -0.69
C GLY A 121 -7.37 -24.80 -1.02
N GLY A 122 -7.44 -26.09 -0.72
CA GLY A 122 -8.64 -26.92 -0.90
C GLY A 122 -8.96 -27.31 -2.35
N ILE A 123 -10.03 -28.09 -2.53
CA ILE A 123 -10.58 -28.45 -3.85
C ILE A 123 -11.84 -27.62 -4.07
N GLY A 124 -11.79 -26.68 -5.02
CA GLY A 124 -12.96 -25.89 -5.40
C GLY A 124 -14.03 -26.73 -6.07
N LEU A 125 -15.12 -27.02 -5.34
CA LEU A 125 -16.29 -27.74 -5.85
C LEU A 125 -17.53 -26.85 -5.81
N GLY A 126 -18.36 -26.95 -6.86
CA GLY A 126 -19.61 -26.20 -6.95
C GLY A 126 -19.41 -24.68 -7.02
N SER A 127 -20.33 -23.93 -6.41
CA SER A 127 -20.42 -22.47 -6.49
C SER A 127 -19.30 -21.68 -5.82
N ALA A 128 -18.49 -22.33 -4.97
CA ALA A 128 -17.36 -21.73 -4.27
C ALA A 128 -16.01 -21.93 -5.02
N ALA A 129 -15.99 -22.57 -6.19
CA ALA A 129 -14.75 -22.98 -6.85
C ALA A 129 -13.78 -21.81 -7.14
N TYR A 130 -14.32 -20.59 -7.29
CA TYR A 130 -13.53 -19.37 -7.51
C TYR A 130 -12.66 -18.95 -6.30
N LEU A 131 -12.97 -19.39 -5.07
CA LEU A 131 -12.17 -19.17 -3.85
C LEU A 131 -10.93 -20.07 -3.77
N HIS A 132 -11.03 -21.26 -4.38
CA HIS A 132 -10.08 -22.37 -4.24
C HIS A 132 -9.35 -22.64 -5.57
N ASN A 133 -9.11 -21.57 -6.35
CA ASN A 133 -8.38 -21.66 -7.61
C ASN A 133 -6.89 -21.98 -7.34
N ASN A 134 -6.40 -23.06 -7.93
CA ASN A 134 -5.02 -23.54 -7.78
C ASN A 134 -4.00 -22.81 -8.67
N GLU A 135 -4.46 -21.92 -9.55
CA GLU A 135 -3.69 -21.12 -10.50
C GLU A 135 -2.50 -20.38 -9.86
N TYR A 136 -2.67 -19.85 -8.65
CA TYR A 136 -1.63 -19.10 -7.93
C TYR A 136 -0.68 -19.99 -7.11
N GLY A 137 -0.80 -21.31 -7.25
CA GLY A 137 -0.09 -22.30 -6.47
C GLY A 137 -0.54 -22.35 -5.01
N ARG A 138 0.08 -23.24 -4.25
CA ARG A 138 -0.25 -23.47 -2.83
C ARG A 138 0.17 -22.28 -1.91
N PRO A 139 -0.31 -22.25 -0.65
CA PRO A 139 0.11 -21.23 0.33
C PRO A 139 1.62 -21.22 0.61
N ASP A 140 2.26 -22.39 0.62
CA ASP A 140 3.69 -22.63 0.86
C ASP A 140 4.61 -22.31 -0.35
N ASN A 141 4.05 -21.77 -1.44
CA ASN A 141 4.82 -21.42 -2.62
C ASN A 141 5.75 -20.20 -2.38
N SER A 142 7.04 -20.46 -2.17
CA SER A 142 8.06 -19.43 -1.93
C SER A 142 8.38 -18.54 -3.14
N SER A 143 7.85 -18.84 -4.33
CA SER A 143 7.99 -17.99 -5.52
C SER A 143 7.01 -16.80 -5.52
N ARG A 144 6.08 -16.75 -4.55
CA ARG A 144 5.19 -15.61 -4.30
C ARG A 144 6.00 -14.34 -3.96
N PRO A 145 5.68 -13.17 -4.55
CA PRO A 145 6.27 -11.90 -4.15
C PRO A 145 6.01 -11.63 -2.66
N GLY A 146 7.08 -11.38 -1.89
CA GLY A 146 7.01 -11.23 -0.43
C GLY A 146 7.03 -12.56 0.36
N GLY A 147 7.22 -13.70 -0.31
CA GLY A 147 7.35 -15.02 0.31
C GLY A 147 6.02 -15.77 0.45
N VAL A 148 6.09 -16.88 1.20
CA VAL A 148 4.94 -17.78 1.44
C VAL A 148 3.78 -17.07 2.12
N MET A 149 2.57 -17.62 1.99
CA MET A 149 1.41 -17.11 2.72
C MET A 149 1.55 -17.34 4.22
N THR A 150 1.23 -16.30 4.97
CA THR A 150 1.27 -16.25 6.43
C THR A 150 0.08 -15.44 6.94
N TYR A 151 -0.12 -15.43 8.25
CA TYR A 151 -1.08 -14.57 8.90
C TYR A 151 -0.56 -14.03 10.24
N ALA A 152 -1.19 -12.96 10.73
CA ALA A 152 -0.97 -12.42 12.06
C ALA A 152 -2.31 -12.21 12.75
N THR A 153 -2.35 -12.47 14.06
CA THR A 153 -3.55 -12.43 14.90
C THR A 153 -3.59 -11.15 15.73
N PHE A 154 -4.75 -10.50 15.77
CA PHE A 154 -5.02 -9.24 16.47
C PHE A 154 -6.35 -9.37 17.23
N PRO A 155 -6.33 -9.83 18.50
CA PRO A 155 -7.53 -9.87 19.33
C PRO A 155 -8.00 -8.46 19.69
N ALA A 156 -9.30 -8.18 19.63
CA ALA A 156 -9.85 -6.91 20.10
C ALA A 156 -9.72 -6.76 21.63
N ILE A 157 -9.73 -5.51 22.13
CA ILE A 157 -9.87 -5.23 23.57
C ILE A 157 -11.33 -5.37 23.99
N SER A 158 -12.27 -5.00 23.12
CA SER A 158 -13.71 -5.06 23.42
C SER A 158 -14.41 -6.11 22.56
N GLY A 159 -15.42 -6.77 23.13
CA GLY A 159 -16.04 -7.94 22.51
C GLY A 159 -15.11 -9.17 22.48
N ASN A 160 -15.58 -10.23 21.83
CA ASN A 160 -14.87 -11.51 21.70
C ASN A 160 -14.33 -11.73 20.28
N ALA A 161 -14.02 -10.63 19.56
CA ALA A 161 -13.60 -10.68 18.17
C ALA A 161 -12.07 -10.83 18.07
N THR A 162 -11.63 -11.88 17.38
CA THR A 162 -10.23 -12.06 16.99
C THR A 162 -10.11 -11.85 15.49
N PHE A 163 -9.25 -10.91 15.09
CA PHE A 163 -8.98 -10.60 13.70
C PHE A 163 -7.71 -11.29 13.23
N HIS A 164 -7.64 -11.69 11.96
CA HIS A 164 -6.36 -12.08 11.34
C HIS A 164 -6.13 -11.33 10.03
N VAL A 165 -4.89 -10.89 9.83
CA VAL A 165 -4.43 -10.36 8.54
C VAL A 165 -3.67 -11.48 7.83
N VAL A 166 -4.11 -11.85 6.63
CA VAL A 166 -3.52 -12.91 5.80
C VAL A 166 -2.89 -12.29 4.55
N ALA A 167 -1.60 -12.54 4.32
CA ALA A 167 -0.84 -12.03 3.17
C ALA A 167 0.45 -12.87 2.92
N ASP A 168 1.30 -12.42 2.00
CA ASP A 168 2.70 -12.84 1.95
C ASP A 168 3.46 -12.47 3.24
N ASN A 169 4.48 -13.27 3.59
CA ASN A 169 5.30 -13.13 4.79
C ASN A 169 5.78 -11.70 5.06
N ASP A 170 6.36 -11.04 4.06
CA ASP A 170 6.94 -9.71 4.21
C ASP A 170 5.86 -8.64 4.42
N THR A 171 4.70 -8.79 3.78
CA THR A 171 3.54 -7.93 4.03
C THR A 171 2.97 -8.11 5.43
N VAL A 172 2.82 -9.35 5.92
CA VAL A 172 2.37 -9.62 7.29
C VAL A 172 3.37 -9.06 8.31
N ALA A 173 4.67 -9.29 8.13
CA ALA A 173 5.71 -8.77 9.01
C ALA A 173 5.69 -7.24 9.11
N SER A 174 5.49 -6.55 7.98
CA SER A 174 5.34 -5.11 7.99
C SER A 174 4.04 -4.66 8.68
N LEU A 175 2.90 -5.29 8.37
CA LEU A 175 1.60 -4.92 8.93
C LEU A 175 1.48 -5.19 10.44
N ILE A 176 2.16 -6.21 11.00
CA ILE A 176 2.24 -6.40 12.46
C ILE A 176 2.71 -5.12 13.16
N THR A 177 3.74 -4.45 12.62
CA THR A 177 4.31 -3.24 13.23
C THR A 177 3.34 -2.06 13.15
N ASP A 178 2.72 -1.82 11.99
CA ASP A 178 1.81 -0.70 11.82
C ASP A 178 0.48 -0.90 12.54
N VAL A 179 -0.09 -2.11 12.50
CA VAL A 179 -1.34 -2.41 13.24
C VAL A 179 -1.11 -2.32 14.74
N THR A 180 -0.01 -2.88 15.26
CA THR A 180 0.29 -2.83 16.71
C THR A 180 0.51 -1.40 17.19
N SER A 181 1.14 -0.54 16.40
CA SER A 181 1.34 0.87 16.77
C SER A 181 0.04 1.69 16.68
N ASN A 182 -0.64 1.66 15.53
CA ASN A 182 -1.79 2.52 15.26
C ASN A 182 -3.09 2.06 15.97
N CYS A 183 -3.27 0.76 16.21
CA CYS A 183 -4.49 0.20 16.81
C CYS A 183 -4.34 -0.28 18.27
N SER A 184 -3.24 0.08 18.93
CA SER A 184 -2.94 -0.28 20.34
C SER A 184 -4.03 0.06 21.36
N SER A 185 -4.93 1.01 21.06
CA SER A 185 -6.07 1.40 21.90
C SER A 185 -7.31 0.52 21.73
N VAL A 186 -7.36 -0.34 20.71
CA VAL A 186 -8.52 -1.20 20.37
C VAL A 186 -8.17 -2.68 20.20
N ILE A 187 -6.88 -3.05 20.17
CA ILE A 187 -6.42 -4.46 20.13
C ILE A 187 -5.58 -4.81 21.36
N ASN A 188 -5.69 -6.06 21.84
CA ASN A 188 -4.93 -6.58 22.95
C ASN A 188 -3.49 -6.87 22.51
N THR A 189 -2.63 -5.86 22.59
CA THR A 189 -1.21 -5.92 22.17
C THR A 189 -0.38 -6.98 22.89
N SER A 190 -0.80 -7.44 24.08
CA SER A 190 -0.15 -8.56 24.78
C SER A 190 -0.49 -9.94 24.20
N SER A 191 -1.51 -10.02 23.36
CA SER A 191 -1.99 -11.26 22.69
C SER A 191 -1.88 -11.19 21.16
N THR A 192 -1.38 -10.09 20.61
CA THR A 192 -1.10 -9.90 19.18
C THR A 192 0.12 -10.70 18.74
N SER A 193 0.10 -11.23 17.51
CA SER A 193 1.27 -11.91 16.92
C SER A 193 2.47 -10.96 16.75
N SER A 194 3.61 -11.32 17.32
CA SER A 194 4.87 -10.58 17.18
C SER A 194 5.66 -10.90 15.91
N ALA A 195 5.32 -11.99 15.22
CA ALA A 195 5.89 -12.42 13.95
C ALA A 195 4.82 -13.13 13.09
N PRO A 196 5.01 -13.25 11.76
CA PRO A 196 4.08 -13.98 10.89
C PRO A 196 3.98 -15.47 11.26
N ILE A 197 2.77 -16.01 11.25
CA ILE A 197 2.45 -17.42 11.45
C ILE A 197 2.26 -18.06 10.07
N SER A 198 2.89 -19.20 9.79
CA SER A 198 2.74 -19.90 8.51
C SER A 198 1.29 -20.33 8.27
N PHE A 199 0.74 -20.03 7.08
CA PHE A 199 -0.62 -20.41 6.73
C PHE A 199 -0.68 -21.89 6.35
N ASN A 200 -1.62 -22.64 6.93
CA ASN A 200 -1.86 -24.05 6.62
C ASN A 200 -3.32 -24.26 6.18
N ASP A 201 -3.55 -24.54 4.90
CA ASP A 201 -4.89 -24.76 4.35
C ASP A 201 -5.65 -25.90 5.04
N SER A 202 -4.90 -26.89 5.53
CA SER A 202 -5.38 -28.12 6.16
C SER A 202 -5.64 -27.98 7.67
N ASP A 203 -5.21 -26.87 8.30
CA ASP A 203 -5.43 -26.61 9.73
C ASP A 203 -6.80 -25.92 9.93
N SER A 204 -7.63 -26.43 10.81
CA SER A 204 -8.93 -25.83 11.15
C SER A 204 -8.83 -24.47 11.84
N SER A 205 -7.68 -24.15 12.45
CA SER A 205 -7.40 -22.87 13.12
C SER A 205 -6.80 -21.80 12.18
N SER A 206 -6.33 -22.19 10.99
CA SER A 206 -5.89 -21.21 9.99
C SER A 206 -7.10 -20.48 9.38
N PRO A 207 -7.03 -19.15 9.16
CA PRO A 207 -8.14 -18.36 8.64
C PRO A 207 -8.73 -18.90 7.33
N LYS A 208 -10.05 -18.77 7.17
CA LYS A 208 -10.81 -19.30 6.03
C LYS A 208 -11.41 -18.18 5.17
N PRO A 209 -11.61 -18.37 3.86
CA PRO A 209 -12.10 -17.30 2.98
C PRO A 209 -13.47 -16.75 3.40
N GLU A 210 -14.34 -17.57 4.00
CA GLU A 210 -15.67 -17.20 4.49
C GLU A 210 -15.62 -16.29 5.73
N GLN A 211 -14.50 -16.29 6.46
CA GLN A 211 -14.24 -15.39 7.58
C GLN A 211 -13.80 -13.98 7.10
N SER A 212 -13.60 -13.76 5.80
CA SER A 212 -13.09 -12.50 5.26
C SER A 212 -14.10 -11.35 5.40
N VAL A 213 -13.71 -10.32 6.15
CA VAL A 213 -14.47 -9.08 6.33
C VAL A 213 -13.97 -7.94 5.43
N GLN A 214 -12.78 -8.08 4.85
CA GLN A 214 -12.24 -7.14 3.85
C GLN A 214 -11.09 -7.78 3.06
N TYR A 215 -11.07 -7.62 1.73
CA TYR A 215 -9.90 -7.87 0.89
C TYR A 215 -9.21 -6.55 0.51
N TYR A 216 -7.90 -6.61 0.32
CA TYR A 216 -7.09 -5.46 -0.12
C TYR A 216 -6.10 -5.87 -1.21
N ARG A 217 -5.56 -4.86 -1.89
CA ARG A 217 -4.44 -4.97 -2.83
C ARG A 217 -4.72 -6.07 -3.88
N ALA A 218 -5.87 -5.99 -4.53
CA ALA A 218 -6.36 -6.97 -5.51
C ALA A 218 -6.42 -8.41 -4.97
N SER A 219 -7.02 -8.60 -3.79
CA SER A 219 -7.17 -9.89 -3.10
C SER A 219 -5.86 -10.63 -2.77
N SER A 220 -4.74 -9.90 -2.68
CA SER A 220 -3.44 -10.41 -2.18
C SER A 220 -3.23 -10.19 -0.68
N VAL A 221 -4.17 -9.50 -0.02
CA VAL A 221 -4.27 -9.37 1.45
C VAL A 221 -5.74 -9.54 1.84
N ALA A 222 -6.01 -10.18 2.96
CA ALA A 222 -7.34 -10.27 3.56
C ALA A 222 -7.30 -9.96 5.06
N LEU A 223 -8.37 -9.35 5.57
CA LEU A 223 -8.70 -9.26 6.97
C LEU A 223 -9.86 -10.21 7.23
N THR A 224 -9.70 -11.13 8.17
CA THR A 224 -10.68 -12.13 8.58
C THR A 224 -11.07 -11.95 10.05
N VAL A 225 -12.22 -12.51 10.46
CA VAL A 225 -12.67 -12.53 11.87
C VAL A 225 -13.10 -13.93 12.28
N ASP A 226 -12.59 -14.41 13.41
CA ASP A 226 -12.98 -15.70 13.97
C ASP A 226 -14.49 -15.77 14.27
N GLY A 227 -15.11 -16.92 13.95
CA GLY A 227 -16.55 -17.13 14.13
C GLY A 227 -17.47 -16.42 13.13
N TYR A 228 -16.97 -15.52 12.28
CA TYR A 228 -17.76 -14.97 11.17
C TYR A 228 -17.86 -15.99 10.03
N ASN A 229 -19.04 -16.10 9.42
CA ASN A 229 -19.30 -17.03 8.31
C ASN A 229 -20.09 -16.31 7.21
N ASN A 230 -19.37 -15.85 6.19
CA ASN A 230 -19.96 -15.28 4.99
C ASN A 230 -20.47 -16.39 4.05
N THR A 231 -21.69 -16.87 4.29
CA THR A 231 -22.37 -17.81 3.39
C THR A 231 -22.52 -17.27 1.96
N GLY A 232 -22.56 -15.93 1.79
CA GLY A 232 -22.54 -15.27 0.48
C GLY A 232 -21.23 -15.39 -0.29
N ALA A 233 -20.10 -15.69 0.40
CA ALA A 233 -18.83 -16.02 -0.26
C ALA A 233 -18.80 -17.47 -0.79
N LEU A 234 -19.65 -18.36 -0.30
CA LEU A 234 -19.70 -19.77 -0.77
C LEU A 234 -20.54 -19.97 -2.03
N GLN A 235 -21.24 -18.93 -2.49
CA GLN A 235 -22.20 -19.00 -3.58
C GLN A 235 -21.91 -17.93 -4.63
N ASN A 236 -22.03 -18.28 -5.91
CA ASN A 236 -22.04 -17.27 -6.97
C ASN A 236 -23.24 -16.34 -6.79
N ASP A 237 -23.04 -15.08 -7.13
CA ASP A 237 -24.07 -14.04 -7.23
C ASP A 237 -24.93 -13.80 -5.97
N THR A 238 -24.46 -14.29 -4.82
CA THR A 238 -25.11 -14.09 -3.52
C THR A 238 -24.44 -12.95 -2.76
N ALA A 239 -25.25 -12.06 -2.18
CA ALA A 239 -24.76 -10.94 -1.38
C ALA A 239 -24.04 -11.42 -0.11
N ASP A 240 -22.94 -10.75 0.25
CA ASP A 240 -22.16 -11.07 1.44
C ASP A 240 -23.00 -10.90 2.73
N THR A 241 -23.00 -11.93 3.59
CA THR A 241 -23.68 -11.93 4.89
C THR A 241 -23.33 -10.68 5.70
N PRO A 242 -24.25 -9.98 6.37
CA PRO A 242 -23.90 -8.80 7.17
C PRO A 242 -22.86 -9.10 8.25
N ILE A 243 -21.98 -8.14 8.54
CA ILE A 243 -21.02 -8.27 9.65
C ILE A 243 -21.82 -8.32 10.96
N PRO A 244 -21.63 -9.35 11.82
CA PRO A 244 -22.40 -9.48 13.06
C PRO A 244 -22.13 -8.37 14.08
N SER A 245 -23.14 -8.05 14.88
CA SER A 245 -23.06 -7.00 15.92
C SER A 245 -22.12 -7.33 17.09
N TRP A 246 -21.58 -8.55 17.18
CA TRP A 246 -20.56 -8.92 18.16
C TRP A 246 -19.13 -8.58 17.71
N VAL A 247 -18.92 -8.23 16.44
CA VAL A 247 -17.63 -7.79 15.91
C VAL A 247 -17.34 -6.39 16.42
N ASP A 248 -16.16 -6.19 17.04
CA ASP A 248 -15.72 -4.86 17.47
C ASP A 248 -15.50 -3.96 16.24
N THR A 249 -16.41 -3.01 16.04
CA THR A 249 -16.37 -2.07 14.93
C THR A 249 -15.23 -1.07 15.05
N ASN A 250 -14.74 -0.76 16.26
CA ASN A 250 -13.61 0.15 16.46
C ASN A 250 -12.30 -0.55 16.08
N ALA A 251 -12.11 -1.80 16.49
CA ALA A 251 -11.00 -2.64 16.06
C ALA A 251 -11.03 -2.85 14.54
N LEU A 252 -12.18 -3.24 13.97
CA LEU A 252 -12.37 -3.41 12.52
C LEU A 252 -12.03 -2.14 11.74
N ASN A 253 -12.54 -0.97 12.16
CA ASN A 253 -12.27 0.30 11.48
C ASN A 253 -10.80 0.71 11.57
N CYS A 254 -10.16 0.50 12.73
CA CYS A 254 -8.73 0.79 12.87
C CYS A 254 -7.87 -0.13 12.00
N LEU A 255 -8.17 -1.43 12.00
CA LEU A 255 -7.49 -2.42 11.16
C LEU A 255 -7.65 -2.07 9.67
N ASN A 256 -8.88 -1.83 9.22
CA ASN A 256 -9.17 -1.41 7.85
C ASN A 256 -8.38 -0.16 7.44
N SER A 257 -8.50 0.92 8.22
CA SER A 257 -7.84 2.19 7.94
C SER A 257 -6.31 2.04 7.92
N THR A 258 -5.75 1.31 8.89
CA THR A 258 -4.30 1.09 8.99
C THR A 258 -3.79 0.25 7.82
N ILE A 259 -4.45 -0.87 7.49
CA ILE A 259 -4.02 -1.75 6.39
C ILE A 259 -4.10 -1.01 5.05
N ASP A 260 -5.15 -0.21 4.82
CA ASP A 260 -5.32 0.58 3.60
C ASP A 260 -4.10 1.47 3.31
N VAL A 261 -3.70 2.28 4.29
CA VAL A 261 -2.58 3.22 4.14
C VAL A 261 -1.22 2.54 4.28
N ALA A 262 -1.10 1.52 5.13
CA ALA A 262 0.19 0.95 5.49
C ALA A 262 0.66 -0.21 4.61
N VAL A 263 -0.24 -0.95 3.94
CA VAL A 263 0.17 -2.16 3.19
C VAL A 263 1.29 -1.84 2.19
N PRO A 264 2.39 -2.61 2.15
CA PRO A 264 3.50 -2.33 1.25
C PRO A 264 3.08 -2.41 -0.22
N LEU A 265 3.29 -1.32 -0.96
CA LEU A 265 3.06 -1.23 -2.40
C LEU A 265 4.38 -1.05 -3.13
N VAL A 266 4.53 -1.68 -4.29
CA VAL A 266 5.66 -1.41 -5.17
C VAL A 266 5.54 0.00 -5.72
N ASP A 267 6.50 0.84 -5.38
CA ASP A 267 6.47 2.25 -5.75
C ASP A 267 6.56 2.42 -7.26
N GLY A 268 5.80 3.40 -7.77
CA GLY A 268 6.17 4.10 -8.99
C GLY A 268 7.61 4.57 -8.85
N VAL A 269 8.43 4.35 -9.87
CA VAL A 269 9.52 5.29 -10.10
C VAL A 269 8.83 6.65 -10.21
N ALA A 270 8.97 7.49 -9.18
CA ALA A 270 8.49 8.85 -9.22
C ALA A 270 8.96 9.40 -10.56
N GLN A 271 8.02 9.86 -11.39
CA GLN A 271 8.34 10.49 -12.66
C GLN A 271 9.37 11.56 -12.33
N ARG A 272 10.65 11.25 -12.57
CA ARG A 272 11.71 12.24 -12.51
C ARG A 272 11.34 13.12 -13.67
N TRP A 273 10.61 14.19 -13.35
CA TRP A 273 10.51 15.36 -14.19
C TRP A 273 11.92 15.58 -14.67
N MET A 274 12.15 15.30 -15.94
CA MET A 274 13.45 15.56 -16.54
C MET A 274 13.54 17.06 -16.54
N VAL A 275 14.08 17.61 -15.44
CA VAL A 275 14.40 19.03 -15.33
C VAL A 275 15.32 19.25 -16.53
N PRO A 276 14.85 19.95 -17.58
CA PRO A 276 15.60 20.02 -18.82
C PRO A 276 16.95 20.60 -18.45
N ASN A 277 18.03 19.87 -18.75
CA ASN A 277 19.36 20.17 -18.23
C ASN A 277 19.66 21.66 -18.44
N ILE A 278 19.60 22.44 -17.36
CA ILE A 278 19.67 23.91 -17.46
C ILE A 278 21.03 24.32 -18.05
N GLY A 279 22.07 23.49 -17.85
CA GLY A 279 23.36 23.61 -18.53
C GLY A 279 23.29 23.47 -20.06
N LEU A 280 22.43 22.61 -20.62
CA LEU A 280 22.22 22.52 -22.07
C LEU A 280 21.42 23.74 -22.59
N VAL A 281 20.39 24.18 -21.88
CA VAL A 281 19.63 25.39 -22.25
C VAL A 281 20.55 26.62 -22.22
N ALA A 282 21.40 26.74 -21.21
CA ALA A 282 22.41 27.79 -21.11
C ALA A 282 23.47 27.69 -22.23
N LEU A 283 23.93 26.49 -22.58
CA LEU A 283 24.85 26.28 -23.72
C LEU A 283 24.23 26.69 -25.05
N PHE A 284 22.99 26.28 -25.34
CA PHE A 284 22.27 26.72 -26.54
C PHE A 284 22.06 28.23 -26.57
N TRP A 285 21.77 28.86 -25.42
CA TRP A 285 21.61 30.31 -25.32
C TRP A 285 22.94 31.05 -25.55
N VAL A 286 24.05 30.56 -25.00
CA VAL A 286 25.40 31.11 -25.23
C VAL A 286 25.82 30.93 -26.69
N PHE A 287 25.60 29.76 -27.29
CA PHE A 287 25.89 29.54 -28.70
C PHE A 287 25.04 30.44 -29.61
N TYR A 288 23.75 30.58 -29.33
CA TYR A 288 22.85 31.47 -30.08
C TYR A 288 23.35 32.92 -30.07
N HIS A 289 23.69 33.47 -28.89
CA HIS A 289 24.24 34.82 -28.79
C HIS A 289 25.61 34.98 -29.44
N LEU A 290 26.50 33.98 -29.32
CA LEU A 290 27.80 34.00 -30.01
C LEU A 290 27.64 33.95 -31.54
N SER A 291 26.65 33.22 -32.06
CA SER A 291 26.34 33.16 -33.50
C SER A 291 25.64 34.42 -34.04
N SER A 292 25.12 35.29 -33.17
CA SER A 292 24.56 36.59 -33.57
C SER A 292 25.55 37.76 -33.49
N PHE A 293 26.83 37.48 -33.17
CA PHE A 293 27.91 38.47 -33.07
C PHE A 293 28.91 38.42 -34.25
N PHE A 294 28.64 37.60 -35.26
CA PHE A 294 29.32 37.52 -36.55
C PHE A 294 28.32 37.73 -37.70
#